data_AF-A0A3S1CCV5-F1
#
_entry.id   AF-A0A3S1CCV5-F1
#
_cell.length_a   1.000
_cell.length_b   1.000
_cell.length_c   1.000
_cell.angle_alpha   90.00
_cell.angle_beta   90.00
_cell.angle_gamma   90.00
#
_symmetry.space_group_name_H-M   'P 1'
#
loop_
_entity.id
_entity.type
_entity.pdbx_description
1 polymer ?
#
loop_
_entity_poly.entity_id
_entity_poly.type
_entity_poly.pdbx_seq_one_letter_code
_entity_poly.pdbx_strand_id
1 'polypeptide(L)'
;MNMKWVANTLKFEAVAVGEDGQPVPMACPDPRAFALYKLWLGTKDDGRDPVKRAPDVEQAHTVAAIVTQHLPQLPFEPEHLKCLPKPVVNFASEGEDPFFKPF
;
A
#
# COMPACT_ATOMS: atom_id res chain seq x y z
N MET A 1 -2.68 11.08 11.36
CA MET A 1 -3.58 11.10 10.18
C MET A 1 -4.57 9.94 10.32
N ASN A 2 -5.88 10.18 10.39
CA ASN A 2 -6.87 9.13 10.70
C ASN A 2 -7.10 8.21 9.47
N MET A 3 -7.21 6.89 9.70
CA MET A 3 -7.33 5.79 8.72
C MET A 3 -8.50 5.92 7.72
N LYS A 4 -9.40 6.90 7.92
CA LYS A 4 -10.60 7.14 7.11
C LYS A 4 -10.33 7.26 5.61
N TRP A 5 -9.13 7.65 5.17
CA TRP A 5 -8.84 7.80 3.75
C TRP A 5 -8.56 6.46 3.07
N VAL A 6 -7.93 5.49 3.75
CA VAL A 6 -7.69 4.14 3.19
C VAL A 6 -9.01 3.42 2.93
N ALA A 7 -10.00 3.62 3.81
CA ALA A 7 -11.34 3.07 3.64
C ALA A 7 -12.12 3.70 2.45
N ASN A 8 -11.67 4.87 1.96
CA ASN A 8 -12.28 5.59 0.85
C ASN A 8 -11.45 5.52 -0.45
N THR A 9 -10.38 4.71 -0.49
CA THR A 9 -9.62 4.49 -1.72
C THR A 9 -10.47 3.73 -2.74
N LEU A 10 -10.01 3.70 -3.98
CA LEU A 10 -10.56 2.79 -4.98
C LEU A 10 -10.55 1.36 -4.42
N LYS A 11 -11.66 0.64 -4.58
CA LYS A 11 -11.73 -0.77 -4.20
C LYS A 11 -10.99 -1.58 -5.26
N PHE A 12 -10.15 -2.49 -4.80
CA PHE A 12 -9.57 -3.53 -5.62
C PHE A 12 -10.40 -4.81 -5.45
N GLU A 13 -10.75 -5.43 -6.57
CA GLU A 13 -11.50 -6.68 -6.59
C GLU A 13 -10.68 -7.74 -7.32
N ALA A 14 -10.63 -8.93 -6.73
CA ALA A 14 -9.96 -10.09 -7.32
C ALA A 14 -10.66 -11.38 -6.87
N VAL A 15 -10.39 -12.48 -7.58
CA VAL A 15 -10.82 -13.82 -7.17
C VAL A 15 -9.59 -14.58 -6.69
N ALA A 16 -9.61 -14.97 -5.41
CA ALA A 16 -8.61 -15.86 -4.82
C ALA A 16 -9.06 -17.33 -4.93
N VAL A 17 -8.17 -18.25 -4.59
CA VAL A 17 -8.50 -19.69 -4.48
C VAL A 17 -8.49 -20.04 -2.99
N GLY A 18 -9.60 -20.57 -2.49
CA GLY A 18 -9.73 -21.06 -1.13
C GLY A 18 -8.95 -22.36 -0.91
N GLU A 19 -8.76 -22.75 0.35
CA GLU A 19 -8.11 -24.02 0.70
C GLU A 19 -8.89 -25.25 0.20
N ASP A 20 -10.19 -25.09 -0.04
CA ASP A 20 -11.08 -26.07 -0.66
C ASP A 20 -11.01 -26.09 -2.20
N GLY A 21 -10.12 -25.28 -2.78
CA GLY A 21 -9.96 -25.12 -4.22
C GLY A 21 -11.06 -24.28 -4.89
N GLN A 22 -12.00 -23.72 -4.12
CA GLN A 22 -13.10 -22.94 -4.68
C GLN A 22 -12.69 -21.48 -4.91
N PRO A 23 -13.24 -20.80 -5.93
CA PRO A 23 -13.02 -19.38 -6.13
C PRO A 23 -13.66 -18.58 -4.99
N VAL A 24 -12.88 -17.68 -4.39
CA VAL A 24 -13.33 -16.78 -3.33
C VAL A 24 -13.21 -15.34 -3.81
N PRO A 25 -14.33 -14.62 -3.99
CA PRO A 25 -14.27 -13.20 -4.34
C PRO A 25 -13.70 -12.41 -3.16
N MET A 26 -12.72 -11.56 -3.45
CA MET A 26 -12.06 -10.68 -2.50
C MET A 26 -12.26 -9.23 -2.93
N ALA A 27 -12.73 -8.39 -2.01
CA ALA A 27 -12.76 -6.95 -2.16
C ALA A 27 -11.90 -6.31 -1.06
N CYS A 28 -10.89 -5.54 -1.45
CA CYS A 28 -9.98 -4.88 -0.52
C CYS A 28 -9.67 -3.43 -0.95
N PRO A 29 -9.10 -2.59 -0.07
CA PRO A 29 -8.56 -1.30 -0.48
C PRO A 29 -7.49 -1.45 -1.56
N ASP A 30 -7.24 -0.38 -2.33
CA ASP A 30 -6.16 -0.36 -3.31
C ASP A 30 -4.84 -0.79 -2.65
N PRO A 31 -4.17 -1.85 -3.17
CA PRO A 31 -2.99 -2.40 -2.53
C PRO A 31 -1.82 -1.40 -2.49
N ARG A 32 -1.75 -0.47 -3.45
CA ARG A 32 -0.75 0.61 -3.46
C ARG A 32 -1.01 1.61 -2.35
N ALA A 33 -2.27 1.98 -2.15
CA ALA A 33 -2.66 2.87 -1.07
C ALA A 33 -2.33 2.29 0.30
N PHE A 34 -2.59 0.99 0.48
CA PHE A 34 -2.21 0.25 1.69
C PHE A 34 -0.69 0.29 1.90
N ALA A 35 0.09 -0.05 0.89
CA ALA A 35 1.55 -0.09 0.97
C ALA A 35 2.14 1.27 1.36
N LEU A 36 1.73 2.34 0.68
CA LEU A 36 2.20 3.71 0.95
C LEU A 36 1.80 4.17 2.36
N TYR A 37 0.59 3.82 2.81
CA TYR A 37 0.15 4.17 4.17
C TYR A 37 0.99 3.47 5.24
N LYS A 38 1.22 2.17 5.06
CA LYS A 38 2.00 1.36 5.99
C LYS A 38 3.43 1.86 6.08
N LEU A 39 4.03 2.25 4.96
CA LEU A 39 5.35 2.86 4.95
C LEU A 39 5.35 4.16 5.76
N TRP A 40 4.37 5.05 5.53
CA TRP A 40 4.25 6.31 6.27
C TRP A 40 4.06 6.08 7.78
N LEU A 41 3.24 5.11 8.19
CA LEU A 41 3.03 4.76 9.59
C LEU A 41 4.30 4.28 10.29
N GLY A 42 5.05 3.39 9.63
CA GLY A 42 6.27 2.84 10.21
C GLY A 42 7.42 3.85 10.32
N THR A 43 7.42 4.88 9.48
CA THR A 43 8.56 5.79 9.31
C THR A 43 8.32 7.21 9.83
N LYS A 44 7.13 7.79 9.62
CA LYS A 44 6.84 9.22 9.86
C LYS A 44 5.80 9.49 10.95
N ASP A 45 5.02 8.49 11.36
CA ASP A 45 4.03 8.69 12.43
C ASP A 45 4.71 8.62 13.81
N ASP A 46 4.96 9.79 14.41
CA ASP A 46 5.59 9.91 15.74
C ASP A 46 4.72 9.32 16.87
N GLY A 47 3.40 9.20 16.65
CA GLY A 47 2.47 8.59 17.59
C GLY A 47 2.36 7.06 17.47
N ARG A 48 3.10 6.45 16.53
CA ARG A 48 3.03 5.01 16.29
C ARG A 48 3.77 4.23 17.37
N ASP A 49 3.09 3.23 17.92
CA ASP A 49 3.67 2.22 18.82
C ASP A 49 4.99 1.66 18.23
N PRO A 50 6.13 1.80 18.93
CA PRO A 50 7.43 1.35 18.43
C PRO A 50 7.46 -0.10 17.97
N VAL A 51 6.73 -0.99 18.65
CA VAL A 51 6.69 -2.43 18.32
C VAL A 51 6.00 -2.68 16.98
N LYS A 52 5.12 -1.77 16.54
CA LYS A 52 4.37 -1.90 15.29
C LYS A 52 5.09 -1.28 14.08
N ARG A 53 6.13 -0.46 14.30
CA ARG A 53 6.80 0.28 13.22
C ARG A 53 7.49 -0.65 12.23
N ALA A 54 8.33 -1.57 12.71
CA ALA A 54 9.03 -2.52 11.84
C ALA A 54 8.04 -3.42 11.06
N PRO A 55 7.02 -4.04 11.70
CA PRO A 55 5.99 -4.78 10.97
C PRO A 55 5.24 -3.95 9.93
N ASP A 56 4.97 -2.67 10.18
CA ASP A 56 4.30 -1.82 9.18
C ASP A 56 5.18 -1.61 7.94
N VAL A 57 6.48 -1.37 8.12
CA VAL A 57 7.42 -1.23 6.99
C VAL A 57 7.52 -2.53 6.20
N GLU A 58 7.67 -3.68 6.88
CA GLU A 58 7.71 -4.99 6.22
C GLU A 58 6.44 -5.29 5.43
N GLN A 59 5.27 -4.95 5.98
CA GLN A 59 3.99 -5.08 5.27
C GLN A 59 3.94 -4.18 4.03
N ALA A 60 4.43 -2.94 4.14
CA ALA A 60 4.51 -2.03 3.00
C ALA A 60 5.35 -2.60 1.86
N HIS A 61 6.55 -3.08 2.17
CA HIS A 61 7.47 -3.67 1.20
C HIS A 61 6.93 -4.95 0.58
N THR A 62 6.34 -5.82 1.41
CA THR A 62 5.76 -7.08 0.93
C THR A 62 4.65 -6.82 -0.08
N VAL A 63 3.74 -5.89 0.22
CA VAL A 63 2.65 -5.55 -0.71
C VAL A 63 3.19 -4.85 -1.95
N ALA A 64 4.16 -3.95 -1.82
CA ALA A 64 4.79 -3.31 -2.97
C ALA A 64 5.45 -4.32 -3.91
N ALA A 65 6.18 -5.30 -3.36
CA ALA A 65 6.78 -6.38 -4.14
C ALA A 65 5.73 -7.19 -4.90
N ILE A 66 4.62 -7.57 -4.25
CA ILE A 66 3.52 -8.29 -4.89
C ILE A 66 2.93 -7.47 -6.05
N VAL A 67 2.66 -6.19 -5.82
CA VAL A 67 2.10 -5.30 -6.84
C VAL A 67 3.05 -5.20 -8.04
N THR A 68 4.33 -4.92 -7.82
CA THR A 68 5.31 -4.79 -8.89
C THR A 68 5.52 -6.09 -9.68
N GLN A 69 5.48 -7.25 -9.01
CA GLN A 69 5.76 -8.54 -9.64
C GLN A 69 4.53 -9.17 -10.31
N HIS A 70 3.33 -8.94 -9.77
CA HIS A 70 2.14 -9.69 -10.15
C HIS A 70 0.96 -8.83 -10.61
N LEU A 71 0.98 -7.51 -10.40
CA LEU A 71 -0.11 -6.61 -10.75
C LEU A 71 0.40 -5.44 -11.62
N PRO A 72 0.93 -5.71 -12.83
CA PRO A 72 1.50 -4.67 -13.70
C PRO A 72 0.50 -3.59 -14.11
N GLN A 73 -0.80 -3.86 -14.04
CA GLN A 73 -1.88 -2.89 -14.28
C GLN A 73 -2.06 -1.88 -13.13
N LEU A 74 -1.38 -2.07 -11.99
CA LEU A 74 -1.38 -1.17 -10.84
C LEU A 74 0.03 -0.64 -10.59
N PRO A 75 0.63 0.15 -11.50
CA PRO A 75 1.95 0.73 -11.26
C PRO A 75 1.87 1.78 -10.14
N PHE A 76 3.00 2.03 -9.49
CA PHE A 76 3.13 3.06 -8.47
C PHE A 76 3.45 4.45 -9.06
N GLU A 77 3.02 4.77 -10.27
CA GLU A 77 3.34 6.05 -10.91
C GLU A 77 2.46 7.22 -10.43
N PRO A 78 2.94 8.48 -10.44
CA PRO A 78 2.23 9.64 -9.93
C PRO A 78 0.86 9.85 -10.57
N GLU A 79 0.73 9.51 -11.86
CA GLU A 79 -0.51 9.59 -12.64
C GLU A 79 -1.61 8.71 -12.04
N HIS A 80 -1.21 7.56 -11.50
CA HIS A 80 -2.10 6.52 -10.99
C HIS A 80 -2.35 6.62 -9.48
N LEU A 81 -1.59 7.46 -8.78
CA LEU A 81 -1.69 7.69 -7.33
C LEU A 81 -2.42 8.99 -6.96
N LYS A 82 -2.96 9.74 -7.94
CA LYS A 82 -3.63 11.04 -7.72
C LYS A 82 -4.81 11.01 -6.75
N CYS A 83 -5.45 9.86 -6.58
CA CYS A 83 -6.56 9.67 -5.65
C CYS A 83 -6.11 9.53 -4.19
N LEU A 84 -4.81 9.41 -3.94
CA LEU A 84 -4.23 9.25 -2.60
C LEU A 84 -3.83 10.61 -2.01
N PRO A 85 -3.78 10.74 -0.67
CA PRO A 85 -3.36 11.98 -0.03
C PRO A 85 -1.93 12.38 -0.42
N LYS A 86 -1.76 13.61 -0.90
CA LYS A 86 -0.45 14.16 -1.32
C LYS A 86 0.68 13.96 -0.31
N PRO A 87 0.49 14.14 1.02
CA PRO A 87 1.58 13.94 1.97
C PRO A 87 2.15 12.51 1.97
N VAL A 88 1.30 11.52 1.68
CA VAL A 88 1.70 10.10 1.65
C VAL A 88 2.43 9.78 0.35
N VAL A 89 1.91 10.29 -0.78
CA VAL A 89 2.55 10.11 -2.10
C VAL A 89 3.91 10.81 -2.15
N ASN A 90 3.97 12.08 -1.72
CA ASN A 90 5.20 12.86 -1.69
C ASN A 90 6.25 12.19 -0.80
N PHE A 91 5.85 11.70 0.38
CA PHE A 91 6.75 11.00 1.28
C PHE A 91 7.40 9.77 0.61
N ALA A 92 6.63 8.99 -0.15
CA ALA A 92 7.16 7.84 -0.85
C ALA A 92 8.08 8.23 -2.02
N SER A 93 7.72 9.25 -2.79
CA SER A 93 8.56 9.74 -3.91
C SER A 93 9.85 10.43 -3.46
N GLU A 94 9.85 11.04 -2.27
CA GLU A 94 11.02 11.72 -1.68
C GLU A 94 11.92 10.75 -0.89
N GLY A 95 11.48 9.52 -0.64
CA GLY A 95 12.23 8.51 0.10
C GLY A 95 13.25 7.77 -0.76
N GLU A 96 14.34 7.29 -0.15
CA GLU A 96 15.30 6.38 -0.81
C GLU A 96 14.83 4.91 -0.81
N ASP A 97 13.56 4.66 -0.50
CA ASP A 97 13.04 3.30 -0.36
C ASP A 97 13.08 2.57 -1.71
N PRO A 98 13.77 1.41 -1.81
CA PRO A 98 13.99 0.73 -3.08
C PRO A 98 12.70 0.27 -3.77
N PHE A 99 11.60 0.08 -3.03
CA PHE A 99 10.31 -0.33 -3.58
C PHE A 99 9.48 0.84 -4.10
N PHE A 100 9.75 2.04 -3.61
CA PHE A 100 9.02 3.26 -3.97
C PHE A 100 9.93 4.33 -4.56
N LYS A 101 11.13 3.91 -5.02
CA LYS A 101 12.12 4.75 -5.71
C LYS A 101 11.42 5.66 -6.68
N PRO A 102 11.87 6.92 -6.80
CA PRO A 102 11.13 7.97 -7.46
C PRO A 102 10.71 7.47 -8.84
N PHE A 103 9.40 7.27 -8.97
CA PHE A 103 8.73 7.29 -10.24
C PHE A 103 9.07 8.62 -10.93
#